data_AF-A0A1G1GV92-F1
#
_entry.id   AF-A0A1G1GV92-F1
#
_cell.length_a   1.000
_cell.length_b   1.000
_cell.length_c   1.000
_cell.angle_alpha   90.00
_cell.angle_beta   90.00
_cell.angle_gamma   90.00
#
_symmetry.space_group_name_H-M   'P 1'
#
loop_
_entity.id
_entity.type
_entity.pdbx_description
1 polymer ?
#
loop_
_entity_poly.entity_id
_entity_poly.type
_entity_poly.pdbx_seq_one_letter_code
_entity_poly.pdbx_strand_id
1 'polypeptide(L)'
;MQKHLKFSKIFLLLATLGTLFVLAETVLQLFGTSICSAEGCKLVAGSARFGDLSILLIGLGILSLLTILAVCRKYHTDPVIDKIIDFVLVVSLAAEGFFTGYQAFRLHAACIFCLVVLAFLVLLSLIRLMQGHRAVVAGFASLLAVFSLFYLVLPAGAVTSIPTQNQLVLFYSDDCKYCAEVLKEIERKQLPVDHVPVENYVVLLKSMGIEHVPTLYVNRSNEKIFLTGRDPILAYLNDRPEEPEAAIKPEAPAKKEEKRGVRKNRNDPFNLGGQEGLPFELVMPPSDDGICKSDQKCD
;
A
#
# COMPACT_ATOMS: atom_id res chain seq x y z
N MET A 1 42.42 -12.49 18.60
CA MET A 1 42.49 -11.01 18.71
C MET A 1 42.41 -10.29 17.35
N GLN A 2 43.25 -10.63 16.35
CA GLN A 2 43.29 -9.90 15.06
C GLN A 2 42.00 -9.99 14.21
N LYS A 3 41.28 -11.12 14.22
CA LYS A 3 39.98 -11.27 13.53
C LYS A 3 38.90 -10.34 14.12
N HIS A 4 38.80 -10.26 15.45
CA HIS A 4 37.83 -9.42 16.14
C HIS A 4 38.03 -7.93 15.84
N LEU A 5 39.29 -7.49 15.78
CA LEU A 5 39.65 -6.11 15.43
C LEU A 5 39.27 -5.74 13.99
N LYS A 6 39.40 -6.69 13.04
CA LYS A 6 38.98 -6.50 11.65
C LYS A 6 37.46 -6.35 11.54
N PHE A 7 36.69 -7.24 12.17
CA PHE A 7 35.22 -7.15 12.14
C PHE A 7 34.69 -5.87 12.80
N SER A 8 35.33 -5.38 13.87
CA SER A 8 34.94 -4.11 14.49
C SER A 8 35.13 -2.90 13.56
N LYS A 9 36.23 -2.88 12.78
CA LYS A 9 36.47 -1.84 11.77
C LYS A 9 35.48 -1.92 10.61
N ILE A 10 35.17 -3.12 10.13
CA ILE A 10 34.18 -3.34 9.08
C ILE A 10 32.79 -2.90 9.55
N PHE A 11 32.42 -3.24 10.79
CA PHE A 11 31.15 -2.81 11.39
C PHE A 11 31.04 -1.28 11.41
N LEU A 12 32.08 -0.59 11.88
CA LEU A 12 32.10 0.87 11.91
C LEU A 12 31.97 1.47 10.50
N LEU A 13 32.75 0.96 9.53
CA LEU A 13 32.71 1.44 8.14
C LEU A 13 31.31 1.28 7.55
N LEU A 14 30.69 0.11 7.75
CA LEU A 14 29.37 -0.18 7.22
C LEU A 14 28.29 0.67 7.87
N ALA A 15 28.35 0.88 9.19
CA ALA A 15 27.42 1.75 9.90
C ALA A 15 27.54 3.20 9.39
N THR A 16 28.77 3.71 9.23
CA THR A 16 29.00 5.07 8.70
C THR A 16 28.49 5.22 7.27
N LEU A 17 28.65 4.19 6.42
CA LEU A 17 28.15 4.21 5.06
C LEU A 17 26.62 4.22 5.01
N GLY A 18 25.97 3.41 5.85
CA GLY A 18 24.52 3.41 5.99
C GLY A 18 23.99 4.76 6.47
N THR A 19 24.63 5.37 7.49
CA THR A 19 24.26 6.72 7.96
C THR A 19 24.38 7.75 6.84
N LEU A 20 25.49 7.74 6.08
CA LEU A 20 25.69 8.69 4.99
C LEU A 20 24.67 8.50 3.86
N PHE A 21 24.33 7.26 3.56
CA PHE A 21 23.33 6.92 2.55
C PHE A 21 21.93 7.47 2.92
N VAL A 22 21.47 7.22 4.15
CA VAL A 22 20.18 7.75 4.62
C VAL A 22 20.23 9.28 4.75
N LEU A 23 21.34 9.85 5.21
CA LEU A 23 21.51 11.29 5.28
C LEU A 23 21.41 11.95 3.90
N ALA A 24 22.02 11.36 2.87
CA ALA A 24 21.94 11.85 1.51
C ALA A 24 20.49 11.86 1.00
N GLU A 25 19.73 10.80 1.24
CA GLU A 25 18.31 10.75 0.88
C GLU A 25 17.49 11.80 1.64
N THR A 26 17.71 11.96 2.95
CA THR A 26 17.03 12.98 3.75
C THR A 26 17.30 14.39 3.21
N VAL A 27 18.54 14.68 2.82
CA VAL A 27 18.91 15.98 2.24
C VAL A 27 18.24 16.17 0.88
N LEU A 28 18.28 15.17 -0.01
CA LEU A 28 17.64 15.25 -1.32
C LEU A 28 16.14 15.50 -1.20
N GLN A 29 15.49 14.84 -0.23
CA GLN A 29 14.06 14.98 0.01
C GLN A 29 13.68 16.38 0.52
N LEU A 30 14.55 17.04 1.30
CA LEU A 30 14.36 18.44 1.68
C LEU A 30 14.44 19.39 0.47
N PHE A 31 15.17 19.03 -0.58
CA PHE A 31 15.22 19.77 -1.85
C PHE A 31 14.12 19.36 -2.85
N GLY A 32 13.20 18.48 -2.46
CA GLY A 32 12.10 18.00 -3.32
C GLY A 32 12.52 16.97 -4.37
N THR A 33 13.67 16.33 -4.19
CA THR A 33 14.20 15.26 -5.06
C THR A 33 14.38 13.97 -4.25
N SER A 34 14.47 12.81 -4.88
CA SER A 34 14.73 11.54 -4.18
C SER A 34 15.66 10.66 -5.00
N ILE A 35 16.47 9.83 -4.33
CA ILE A 35 17.30 8.80 -4.98
C ILE A 35 16.39 7.73 -5.57
N CYS A 36 15.23 7.48 -4.96
CA CYS A 36 14.25 6.53 -5.45
C CYS A 36 13.10 7.22 -6.20
N SER A 37 13.07 7.08 -7.54
CA SER A 37 11.92 7.47 -8.37
C SER A 37 10.95 6.31 -8.67
N ALA A 38 11.14 5.15 -8.03
CA ALA A 38 10.29 3.99 -8.26
C ALA A 38 8.89 4.20 -7.64
N GLU A 39 7.85 3.68 -8.30
CA GLU A 39 6.46 3.75 -7.85
C GLU A 39 6.28 3.20 -6.43
N GLY A 40 6.98 2.11 -6.08
CA GLY A 40 6.96 1.54 -4.74
C GLY A 40 7.46 2.49 -3.65
N CYS A 41 8.43 3.36 -3.95
CA CYS A 41 8.90 4.36 -3.00
C CYS A 41 7.83 5.42 -2.72
N LYS A 42 7.07 5.83 -3.75
CA LYS A 42 5.96 6.77 -3.62
C LYS A 42 4.76 6.18 -2.87
N LEU A 43 4.45 4.90 -3.09
CA LEU A 43 3.37 4.21 -2.39
C LEU A 43 3.67 4.02 -0.90
N VAL A 44 4.89 3.61 -0.56
CA VAL A 44 5.33 3.47 0.83
C VAL A 44 5.33 4.82 1.54
N ALA A 45 5.88 5.85 0.90
CA ALA A 45 5.84 7.24 1.32
C ALA A 45 4.41 7.71 1.69
N GLY A 46 3.48 7.56 0.74
CA GLY A 46 2.08 7.98 0.93
C GLY A 46 1.34 7.25 2.05
N SER A 47 1.82 6.08 2.48
CA SER A 47 1.24 5.32 3.61
C SER A 47 1.73 5.78 4.99
N ALA A 48 2.75 6.63 5.06
CA ALA A 48 3.33 7.10 6.31
C ALA A 48 2.45 8.17 6.98
N ARG A 49 2.02 7.92 8.22
CA ARG A 49 1.12 8.82 8.98
C ARG A 49 1.66 10.24 9.13
N PHE A 50 2.96 10.40 9.29
CA PHE A 50 3.63 11.69 9.46
C PHE A 50 4.41 12.10 8.22
N GLY A 51 4.03 11.55 7.06
CA GLY A 51 4.73 11.71 5.80
C GLY A 51 6.09 11.00 5.77
N ASP A 52 6.71 11.06 4.61
CA ASP A 52 7.90 10.30 4.23
C ASP A 52 9.10 10.63 5.11
N LEU A 53 9.26 11.91 5.48
CA LEU A 53 10.38 12.41 6.26
C LEU A 53 10.48 11.75 7.63
N SER A 54 9.34 11.37 8.22
CA SER A 54 9.31 10.75 9.55
C SER A 54 10.06 9.41 9.57
N ILE A 55 9.86 8.57 8.55
CA ILE A 55 10.52 7.26 8.44
C ILE A 55 12.02 7.46 8.19
N LEU A 56 12.39 8.41 7.34
CA LEU A 56 13.79 8.73 7.06
C LEU A 56 14.53 9.22 8.31
N LEU A 57 13.92 10.11 9.09
CA LEU A 57 14.53 10.62 10.32
C LEU A 57 14.73 9.52 11.38
N ILE A 58 13.77 8.60 11.50
CA ILE A 58 13.90 7.44 12.39
C ILE A 58 15.07 6.55 11.94
N GLY A 59 15.12 6.20 10.65
CA GLY A 59 16.20 5.41 10.07
C GLY A 59 17.57 6.08 10.24
N LEU A 60 17.64 7.39 10.01
CA LEU A 60 18.85 8.19 10.22
C LEU A 60 19.27 8.16 11.70
N GLY A 61 18.32 8.32 12.62
CA GLY A 61 18.56 8.26 14.06
C GLY A 61 19.15 6.92 14.49
N ILE A 62 18.57 5.81 14.03
CA ILE A 62 19.03 4.45 14.36
C ILE A 62 20.45 4.20 13.82
N LEU A 63 20.70 4.47 12.54
CA LEU A 63 22.02 4.24 11.95
C LEU A 63 23.08 5.18 12.52
N SER A 64 22.73 6.43 12.79
CA SER A 64 23.63 7.38 13.47
C SER A 64 23.95 6.91 14.89
N LEU A 65 22.97 6.42 15.64
CA LEU A 65 23.17 5.85 16.97
C LEU A 65 24.12 4.65 16.91
N LEU A 66 23.92 3.72 15.96
CA LEU A 66 24.82 2.58 15.77
C LEU A 66 26.25 3.02 15.42
N THR A 67 26.40 4.05 14.57
CA THR A 67 27.69 4.65 14.25
C THR A 67 28.36 5.25 15.49
N ILE A 68 27.63 6.03 16.29
CA ILE A 68 28.14 6.64 17.53
C ILE A 68 28.56 5.55 18.51
N LEU A 69 27.72 4.54 18.74
CA LEU A 69 28.05 3.41 19.63
C LEU A 69 29.28 2.63 19.14
N ALA A 70 29.42 2.44 17.82
CA ALA A 70 30.60 1.81 17.24
C ALA A 70 31.89 2.63 17.45
N VAL A 71 31.79 3.97 17.36
CA VAL A 71 32.89 4.88 17.68
C VAL A 71 33.19 4.83 19.19
N CYS A 72 32.19 4.94 20.05
CA CYS A 72 32.35 4.86 21.50
C CYS A 72 33.03 3.55 21.91
N ARG A 73 32.62 2.41 21.35
CA ARG A 73 33.26 1.09 21.59
C ARG A 73 34.75 1.08 21.22
N LYS A 74 35.17 1.84 20.21
CA LYS A 74 36.58 1.94 19.80
C LYS A 74 37.43 2.66 20.85
N TYR A 75 36.86 3.63 21.56
CA TYR A 75 37.56 4.42 22.60
C TYR A 75 37.37 3.84 24.01
N HIS A 76 36.18 3.30 24.31
CA HIS A 76 35.80 2.72 25.59
C HIS A 76 35.41 1.26 25.38
N THR A 77 36.20 0.33 25.91
CA THR A 77 35.92 -1.11 25.84
C THR A 77 34.98 -1.52 26.97
N ASP A 78 33.76 -0.98 26.98
CA ASP A 78 32.73 -1.27 27.99
C ASP A 78 31.75 -2.34 27.46
N PRO A 79 31.56 -3.48 28.17
CA PRO A 79 30.60 -4.52 27.79
C PRO A 79 29.13 -4.04 27.73
N VAL A 80 28.79 -2.91 28.36
CA VAL A 80 27.45 -2.31 28.29
C VAL A 80 27.16 -1.77 26.89
N ILE A 81 28.14 -1.14 26.23
CA ILE A 81 27.99 -0.64 24.85
C ILE A 81 27.65 -1.79 23.91
N ASP A 82 28.29 -2.93 24.11
CA ASP A 82 28.04 -4.11 23.28
C ASP A 82 26.60 -4.63 23.41
N LYS A 83 26.04 -4.63 24.63
CA LYS A 83 24.63 -5.00 24.87
C LYS A 83 23.66 -4.01 24.24
N ILE A 84 23.96 -2.71 24.29
CA ILE A 84 23.12 -1.67 23.67
C ILE A 84 23.11 -1.85 22.15
N ILE A 85 24.28 -2.08 21.52
CA ILE A 85 24.37 -2.35 20.08
C ILE A 85 23.51 -3.57 19.71
N ASP A 86 23.63 -4.66 20.46
CA ASP A 86 22.87 -5.88 20.21
C ASP A 86 21.36 -5.62 20.31
N PHE A 87 20.93 -4.89 21.34
CA PHE A 87 19.53 -4.51 21.52
C PHE A 87 18.99 -3.64 20.38
N VAL A 88 19.72 -2.59 19.98
CA VAL A 88 19.32 -1.71 18.88
C VAL A 88 19.19 -2.49 17.57
N LEU A 89 20.12 -3.40 17.27
CA LEU A 89 20.06 -4.24 16.07
C LEU A 89 18.84 -5.18 16.10
N VAL A 90 18.53 -5.80 17.24
CA VAL A 90 17.37 -6.70 17.38
C VAL A 90 16.06 -5.95 17.15
N VAL A 91 15.90 -4.76 17.75
CA VAL A 91 14.71 -3.92 17.56
C VAL A 91 14.60 -3.45 16.11
N SER A 92 15.72 -3.04 15.50
CA SER A 92 15.75 -2.56 14.12
C SER A 92 15.37 -3.66 13.13
N LEU A 93 15.89 -4.88 13.30
CA LEU A 93 15.51 -6.02 12.45
C LEU A 93 14.02 -6.39 12.57
N ALA A 94 13.45 -6.31 13.78
CA ALA A 94 12.01 -6.52 13.95
C ALA A 94 11.18 -5.47 13.18
N ALA A 95 11.57 -4.20 13.26
CA ALA A 95 10.93 -3.11 12.54
C ALA A 95 11.06 -3.27 11.00
N GLU A 96 12.23 -3.68 10.51
CA GLU A 96 12.40 -3.97 9.08
C GLU A 96 11.60 -5.20 8.62
N GLY A 97 11.40 -6.19 9.49
CA GLY A 97 10.46 -7.30 9.24
C GLY A 97 9.04 -6.81 9.01
N PHE A 98 8.60 -5.79 9.75
CA PHE A 98 7.31 -5.13 9.51
C PHE A 98 7.29 -4.39 8.19
N PHE A 99 8.29 -3.55 7.90
CA PHE A 99 8.32 -2.77 6.66
C PHE A 99 8.39 -3.64 5.40
N THR A 100 9.17 -4.71 5.43
CA THR A 100 9.24 -5.68 4.32
C THR A 100 7.96 -6.48 4.16
N GLY A 101 7.35 -6.94 5.26
CA GLY A 101 6.04 -7.59 5.23
C GLY A 101 4.96 -6.69 4.66
N TYR A 102 4.91 -5.43 5.09
CA TYR A 102 3.97 -4.44 4.57
C TYR A 102 4.14 -4.20 3.06
N GLN A 103 5.38 -4.05 2.59
CA GLN A 103 5.67 -3.88 1.15
C GLN A 103 5.28 -5.11 0.33
N ALA A 104 5.56 -6.32 0.84
CA ALA A 104 5.31 -7.58 0.13
C ALA A 104 3.82 -7.92 0.06
N PHE A 105 3.09 -7.78 1.17
CA PHE A 105 1.74 -8.33 1.31
C PHE A 105 0.61 -7.28 1.28
N ARG A 106 0.88 -6.00 1.58
CA ARG A 106 -0.15 -4.94 1.50
C ARG A 106 -0.01 -4.09 0.25
N LEU A 107 1.18 -3.58 -0.02
CA LEU A 107 1.40 -2.67 -1.14
C LEU A 107 1.68 -3.39 -2.46
N HIS A 108 2.15 -4.64 -2.41
CA HIS A 108 2.65 -5.39 -3.56
C HIS A 108 3.66 -4.60 -4.41
N ALA A 109 4.44 -3.74 -3.75
CA ALA A 109 5.40 -2.85 -4.38
C ALA A 109 6.65 -2.71 -3.51
N ALA A 110 7.82 -2.81 -4.12
CA ALA A 110 9.10 -2.75 -3.42
C ALA A 110 9.68 -1.33 -3.42
N CYS A 111 10.00 -0.81 -2.24
CA CYS A 111 10.80 0.40 -2.08
C CYS A 111 12.28 0.02 -2.04
N ILE A 112 13.02 0.31 -3.12
CA ILE A 112 14.45 -0.03 -3.24
C ILE A 112 15.24 0.60 -2.09
N PHE A 113 14.90 1.84 -1.69
CA PHE A 113 15.56 2.51 -0.58
C PHE A 113 15.41 1.74 0.74
N CYS A 114 14.18 1.33 1.10
CA CYS A 114 13.93 0.53 2.31
C CYS A 114 14.67 -0.82 2.27
N LEU A 115 14.71 -1.48 1.10
CA LEU A 115 15.45 -2.75 0.96
C LEU A 115 16.96 -2.57 1.14
N VAL A 116 17.52 -1.44 0.71
CA VAL A 116 18.93 -1.11 0.94
C VAL A 116 19.19 -0.86 2.43
N VAL A 117 18.30 -0.15 3.14
CA VAL A 117 18.40 0.06 4.60
C VAL A 117 18.33 -1.28 5.36
N LEU A 118 17.39 -2.15 5.00
CA LEU A 118 17.33 -3.53 5.50
C LEU A 118 18.65 -4.26 5.27
N ALA A 119 19.22 -4.18 4.06
CA ALA A 119 20.47 -4.86 3.72
C ALA A 119 21.62 -4.38 4.62
N PHE A 120 21.72 -3.07 4.90
CA PHE A 120 22.70 -2.55 5.86
C PHE A 120 22.50 -3.16 7.26
N LEU A 121 21.27 -3.18 7.78
CA LEU A 121 20.96 -3.71 9.12
C LEU A 121 21.22 -5.22 9.24
N VAL A 122 20.89 -5.99 8.18
CA VAL A 122 21.19 -7.42 8.09
C VAL A 122 22.70 -7.65 8.08
N LEU A 123 23.46 -6.93 7.25
CA LEU A 123 24.91 -7.07 7.18
C LEU A 123 25.59 -6.68 8.50
N LEU A 124 25.16 -5.59 9.15
CA LEU A 124 25.65 -5.20 10.48
C LEU A 124 25.39 -6.31 11.51
N SER A 125 24.19 -6.90 11.48
CA SER A 125 23.80 -8.00 12.36
C SER A 125 24.59 -9.28 12.10
N LEU A 126 24.87 -9.62 10.83
CA LEU A 126 25.72 -10.75 10.47
C LEU A 126 27.16 -10.56 10.95
N ILE A 127 27.74 -9.38 10.75
CA ILE A 127 29.08 -9.05 11.27
C ILE A 127 29.11 -9.20 12.79
N ARG A 128 28.04 -8.77 13.46
CA ARG A 128 27.92 -8.86 14.92
C ARG A 128 27.82 -10.31 15.39
N LEU A 129 27.07 -11.15 14.68
CA LEU A 129 27.01 -12.58 14.92
C LEU A 129 28.38 -13.26 14.73
N MET A 130 29.13 -12.89 13.68
CA MET A 130 30.49 -13.38 13.44
C MET A 130 31.50 -12.97 14.51
N GLN A 131 31.24 -11.88 15.25
CA GLN A 131 32.01 -11.48 16.43
C GLN A 131 31.71 -12.35 17.66
N GLY A 132 30.69 -13.21 17.62
CA GLY A 132 30.30 -14.12 18.70
C GLY A 132 29.07 -13.67 19.50
N HIS A 133 28.45 -12.53 19.14
CA HIS A 133 27.26 -12.01 19.82
C HIS A 133 26.00 -12.76 19.39
N ARG A 134 25.66 -13.82 20.13
CA ARG A 134 24.50 -14.67 19.83
C ARG A 134 23.15 -14.00 20.10
N ALA A 135 23.11 -12.92 20.89
CA ALA A 135 21.88 -12.18 21.17
C ALA A 135 21.20 -11.68 19.88
N VAL A 136 21.99 -11.36 18.85
CA VAL A 136 21.49 -10.87 17.55
C VAL A 136 20.69 -11.93 16.78
N VAL A 137 20.83 -13.22 17.11
CA VAL A 137 19.98 -14.28 16.52
C VAL A 137 18.50 -14.02 16.81
N ALA A 138 18.17 -13.45 17.97
CA ALA A 138 16.79 -13.05 18.28
C ALA A 138 16.25 -12.00 17.31
N GLY A 139 17.11 -11.13 16.75
CA GLY A 139 16.74 -10.13 15.75
C GLY A 139 16.40 -10.75 14.39
N PHE A 140 17.15 -11.76 13.96
CA PHE A 140 16.80 -12.52 12.75
C PHE A 140 15.51 -13.32 12.93
N ALA A 141 15.34 -13.93 14.10
CA ALA A 141 14.12 -14.65 14.44
C ALA A 141 12.90 -13.70 14.49
N SER A 142 13.04 -12.51 15.06
CA SER A 142 11.96 -11.52 15.11
C SER A 142 11.62 -10.96 13.73
N LEU A 143 12.61 -10.68 12.89
CA LEU A 143 12.38 -10.28 11.50
C LEU A 143 11.52 -11.31 10.75
N LEU A 144 11.90 -12.59 10.83
CA LEU A 144 11.16 -13.68 10.18
C LEU A 144 9.77 -13.85 10.79
N ALA A 145 9.64 -13.75 12.12
CA ALA A 145 8.37 -13.89 12.81
C ALA A 145 7.39 -12.78 12.41
N VAL A 146 7.82 -11.51 12.43
CA VAL A 146 6.99 -10.37 12.03
C VAL A 146 6.61 -10.46 10.55
N PHE A 147 7.55 -10.79 9.68
CA PHE A 147 7.26 -11.00 8.25
C PHE A 147 6.25 -12.14 8.04
N SER A 148 6.40 -13.25 8.75
CA SER A 148 5.49 -14.41 8.66
C SER A 148 4.10 -14.10 9.20
N LEU A 149 3.98 -13.23 10.21
CA LEU A 149 2.68 -12.76 10.69
C LEU A 149 1.91 -12.03 9.59
N PHE A 150 2.58 -11.26 8.72
CA PHE A 150 1.90 -10.69 7.56
C PHE A 150 1.35 -11.77 6.63
N TYR A 151 2.12 -12.82 6.35
CA TYR A 151 1.65 -13.95 5.52
C TYR A 151 0.46 -14.70 6.15
N LEU A 152 0.47 -14.88 7.47
CA LEU A 152 -0.56 -15.64 8.18
C LEU A 152 -1.84 -14.83 8.44
N VAL A 153 -1.72 -13.53 8.71
CA VAL A 153 -2.84 -12.67 9.11
C VAL A 153 -3.50 -12.01 7.90
N LEU A 154 -2.75 -11.70 6.84
CA LEU A 154 -3.34 -11.08 5.65
C LEU A 154 -3.85 -12.18 4.71
N PRO A 155 -5.06 -12.01 4.14
CA PRO A 155 -5.58 -12.98 3.19
C PRO A 155 -4.66 -13.04 1.97
N ALA A 156 -4.17 -14.24 1.63
CA ALA A 156 -3.31 -14.48 0.47
C ALA A 156 -3.97 -14.14 -0.89
N GLY A 157 -5.26 -13.80 -0.89
CA GLY A 157 -6.04 -13.44 -2.07
C GLY A 157 -6.86 -12.15 -1.92
N ALA A 158 -6.59 -11.30 -0.92
CA ALA A 158 -7.26 -10.00 -0.82
C ALA A 158 -6.67 -9.02 -1.86
N VAL A 159 -7.00 -9.27 -3.12
CA VAL A 159 -6.85 -8.29 -4.18
C VAL A 159 -7.86 -7.19 -3.85
N THR A 160 -7.40 -6.12 -3.19
CA THR A 160 -8.21 -4.94 -2.90
C THR A 160 -8.52 -4.13 -4.16
N SER A 161 -7.96 -4.51 -5.32
CA SER A 161 -8.35 -3.94 -6.60
C SER A 161 -9.56 -4.68 -7.15
N ILE A 162 -10.66 -3.95 -7.26
CA ILE A 162 -11.82 -4.35 -8.06
C ILE A 162 -11.34 -4.55 -9.50
N PRO A 163 -11.71 -5.64 -10.20
CA PRO A 163 -11.34 -5.82 -11.59
C PRO A 163 -11.78 -4.62 -12.43
N THR A 164 -10.86 -4.13 -13.27
CA THR A 164 -11.08 -2.95 -14.13
C THR A 164 -11.23 -3.31 -15.60
N GLN A 165 -11.32 -4.62 -15.91
CA GLN A 165 -11.46 -5.11 -17.29
C GLN A 165 -12.80 -4.66 -17.86
N ASN A 166 -13.87 -4.79 -17.08
CA ASN A 166 -15.19 -4.32 -17.44
C ASN A 166 -15.60 -3.09 -16.61
N GLN A 167 -16.49 -2.28 -17.20
CA GLN A 167 -17.08 -1.13 -16.50
C GLN A 167 -18.06 -1.56 -15.39
N LEU A 168 -18.44 -2.83 -15.35
CA LEU A 168 -19.46 -3.38 -14.48
C LEU A 168 -18.87 -4.58 -13.75
N VAL A 169 -18.97 -4.56 -12.42
CA VAL A 169 -18.54 -5.67 -11.57
C VAL A 169 -19.65 -6.00 -10.61
N LEU A 170 -20.16 -7.24 -10.65
CA LEU A 170 -21.20 -7.72 -9.75
C LEU A 170 -20.57 -8.52 -8.62
N PHE A 171 -20.73 -8.03 -7.40
CA PHE A 171 -20.46 -8.80 -6.18
C PHE A 171 -21.70 -9.63 -5.84
N TYR A 172 -21.52 -10.95 -5.82
CA TYR A 172 -22.60 -11.91 -5.57
C TYR A 172 -22.18 -12.96 -4.53
N SER A 173 -23.15 -13.70 -4.01
CA SER A 173 -22.93 -14.90 -3.20
C SER A 173 -23.76 -16.05 -3.77
N ASP A 174 -23.24 -17.27 -3.70
CA ASP A 174 -23.93 -18.47 -4.22
C ASP A 174 -25.22 -18.78 -3.44
N ASP A 175 -25.29 -18.39 -2.16
CA ASP A 175 -26.44 -18.61 -1.26
C ASP A 175 -27.50 -17.50 -1.33
N CYS A 176 -27.48 -16.66 -2.36
CA CYS A 176 -28.33 -15.47 -2.48
C CYS A 176 -29.34 -15.59 -3.64
N LYS A 177 -30.63 -15.69 -3.31
CA LYS A 177 -31.73 -15.79 -4.29
C LYS A 177 -31.79 -14.58 -5.23
N TYR A 178 -31.68 -13.37 -4.68
CA TYR A 178 -31.70 -12.12 -5.47
C TYR A 178 -30.50 -11.99 -6.41
N CYS A 179 -29.36 -12.57 -6.04
CA CYS A 179 -28.18 -12.61 -6.87
C CYS A 179 -28.43 -13.47 -8.11
N ALA A 180 -29.05 -14.64 -7.96
CA ALA A 180 -29.43 -15.50 -9.09
C ALA A 180 -30.41 -14.81 -10.06
N GLU A 181 -31.32 -13.97 -9.55
CA GLU A 181 -32.23 -13.17 -10.38
C GLU A 181 -31.47 -12.11 -11.20
N VAL A 182 -30.54 -11.38 -10.58
CA VAL A 182 -29.71 -10.38 -11.27
C VAL A 182 -28.78 -11.02 -12.30
N LEU A 183 -28.16 -12.16 -11.98
CA LEU A 183 -27.29 -12.89 -12.92
C LEU A 183 -28.05 -13.31 -14.18
N LYS A 184 -29.27 -13.85 -14.05
CA LYS A 184 -30.10 -14.23 -15.20
C LYS A 184 -30.38 -13.06 -16.14
N GLU A 185 -30.59 -11.86 -15.59
CA GLU A 185 -30.86 -10.69 -16.43
C GLU A 185 -29.62 -10.13 -17.11
N ILE A 186 -28.45 -10.25 -16.48
CA ILE A 186 -27.18 -9.93 -17.11
C ILE A 186 -26.89 -10.90 -18.27
N GLU A 187 -27.09 -12.20 -18.04
CA GLU A 187 -26.92 -13.25 -19.07
C GLU A 187 -27.89 -13.06 -20.24
N ARG A 188 -29.16 -12.78 -19.95
CA ARG A 188 -30.18 -12.53 -20.98
C ARG A 188 -29.82 -11.35 -21.89
N LYS A 189 -29.20 -10.31 -21.34
CA LYS A 189 -28.77 -9.12 -22.07
C LYS A 189 -27.36 -9.20 -22.65
N GLN A 190 -26.63 -10.29 -22.39
CA GLN A 190 -25.23 -10.48 -22.81
C GLN A 190 -24.32 -9.29 -22.44
N LEU A 191 -24.52 -8.72 -21.25
CA LEU A 191 -23.73 -7.57 -20.81
C LEU A 191 -22.34 -8.02 -20.34
N PRO A 192 -21.26 -7.28 -20.69
CA PRO A 192 -19.92 -7.55 -20.19
C PRO A 192 -19.81 -7.10 -18.72
N VAL A 193 -20.12 -8.02 -17.80
CA VAL A 193 -20.05 -7.82 -16.35
C VAL A 193 -19.07 -8.83 -15.77
N ASP A 194 -18.12 -8.36 -14.96
CA ASP A 194 -17.27 -9.25 -14.17
C ASP A 194 -18.05 -9.73 -12.95
N HIS A 195 -18.25 -11.05 -12.86
CA HIS A 195 -18.90 -11.67 -11.72
C HIS A 195 -17.85 -12.08 -10.70
N VAL A 196 -17.92 -11.53 -9.48
CA VAL A 196 -16.97 -11.83 -8.42
C VAL A 196 -17.67 -12.27 -7.12
N PRO A 197 -17.18 -13.34 -6.48
CA PRO A 197 -17.69 -13.77 -5.18
C PRO A 197 -17.40 -12.72 -4.11
N VAL A 198 -18.41 -12.37 -3.32
CA VAL A 198 -18.34 -11.32 -2.29
C VAL A 198 -17.33 -11.65 -1.20
N GLU A 199 -17.07 -12.93 -0.96
CA GLU A 199 -16.20 -13.46 0.11
C GLU A 199 -14.78 -12.87 0.03
N ASN A 200 -14.30 -12.58 -1.19
CA ASN A 200 -12.98 -11.99 -1.42
C ASN A 200 -12.95 -10.46 -1.19
N TYR A 201 -14.11 -9.80 -1.13
CA TYR A 201 -14.25 -8.34 -1.10
C TYR A 201 -15.00 -7.81 0.14
N VAL A 202 -15.41 -8.68 1.08
CA VAL A 202 -16.17 -8.31 2.29
C VAL A 202 -15.53 -7.15 3.05
N VAL A 203 -14.20 -7.17 3.23
CA VAL A 203 -13.49 -6.11 3.97
C VAL A 203 -13.58 -4.77 3.24
N LEU A 204 -13.43 -4.77 1.91
CA LEU A 204 -13.52 -3.57 1.09
C LEU A 204 -14.94 -3.00 1.13
N LEU A 205 -15.95 -3.84 0.87
CA LEU A 205 -17.35 -3.42 0.85
C LEU A 205 -17.80 -2.88 2.22
N LYS A 206 -17.46 -3.58 3.32
CA LYS A 206 -17.76 -3.11 4.68
C LYS A 206 -17.08 -1.77 4.99
N SER A 207 -15.86 -1.53 4.51
CA SER A 207 -15.18 -0.23 4.71
C SER A 207 -15.90 0.94 4.03
N MET A 208 -16.74 0.66 3.03
CA MET A 208 -17.60 1.62 2.33
C MET A 208 -19.04 1.65 2.86
N GLY A 209 -19.33 0.90 3.93
CA GLY A 209 -20.67 0.79 4.50
C GLY A 209 -21.61 -0.14 3.74
N ILE A 210 -21.09 -0.97 2.83
CA ILE A 210 -21.86 -1.94 2.06
C ILE A 210 -21.77 -3.29 2.75
N GLU A 211 -22.88 -3.73 3.35
CA GLU A 211 -22.95 -4.99 4.09
C GLU A 211 -23.77 -6.07 3.37
N HIS A 212 -24.36 -5.72 2.23
CA HIS A 212 -25.38 -6.52 1.59
C HIS A 212 -25.05 -6.86 0.13
N VAL A 213 -25.66 -7.93 -0.38
CA VAL A 213 -25.57 -8.41 -1.75
C VAL A 213 -26.98 -8.63 -2.33
N PRO A 214 -27.16 -8.62 -3.67
CA PRO A 214 -26.16 -8.32 -4.70
C PRO A 214 -25.73 -6.84 -4.71
N THR A 215 -24.48 -6.57 -5.07
CA THR A 215 -23.97 -5.19 -5.26
C THR A 215 -23.29 -5.07 -6.61
N LEU A 216 -23.73 -4.10 -7.42
CA LEU A 216 -23.11 -3.75 -8.69
C LEU A 216 -22.20 -2.53 -8.51
N TYR A 217 -20.93 -2.70 -8.84
CA TYR A 217 -19.98 -1.60 -9.01
C TYR A 217 -19.94 -1.15 -10.45
N VAL A 218 -20.13 0.15 -10.65
CA VAL A 218 -20.09 0.82 -11.94
C VAL A 218 -18.86 1.73 -11.98
N ASN A 219 -17.97 1.41 -12.91
CA ASN A 219 -16.70 2.08 -13.11
C ASN A 219 -16.77 3.01 -14.33
N ARG A 220 -17.32 4.21 -14.16
CA ARG A 220 -17.30 5.26 -15.21
C ARG A 220 -16.04 6.10 -15.12
N SER A 221 -15.73 6.86 -16.18
CA SER A 221 -14.53 7.71 -16.25
C SER A 221 -14.47 8.75 -15.11
N ASN A 222 -15.61 9.33 -14.74
CA ASN A 222 -15.69 10.44 -13.76
C ASN A 222 -16.39 10.07 -12.44
N GLU A 223 -17.06 8.92 -12.36
CA GLU A 223 -17.81 8.51 -11.19
C GLU A 223 -17.69 7.02 -10.94
N LYS A 224 -17.63 6.63 -9.67
CA LYS A 224 -17.67 5.24 -9.24
C LYS A 224 -18.93 5.08 -8.41
N ILE A 225 -19.82 4.19 -8.84
CA ILE A 225 -21.14 4.01 -8.21
C ILE A 225 -21.24 2.59 -7.68
N PHE A 226 -21.77 2.44 -6.47
CA PHE A 226 -22.18 1.16 -5.92
C PHE A 226 -23.70 1.14 -5.81
N LEU A 227 -24.33 0.15 -6.45
CA LEU A 227 -25.76 -0.10 -6.40
C LEU A 227 -25.98 -1.40 -5.64
N THR A 228 -26.74 -1.37 -4.56
CA THR A 228 -26.96 -2.54 -3.70
C THR A 228 -28.43 -2.92 -3.70
N GLY A 229 -28.72 -4.22 -3.79
CA GLY A 229 -30.07 -4.77 -3.88
C GLY A 229 -30.50 -5.06 -5.32
N ARG A 230 -31.43 -5.99 -5.49
CA ARG A 230 -31.92 -6.43 -6.81
C ARG A 230 -32.52 -5.28 -7.61
N ASP A 231 -33.48 -4.57 -7.03
CA ASP A 231 -34.33 -3.64 -7.78
C ASP A 231 -33.55 -2.42 -8.30
N PRO A 232 -32.67 -1.77 -7.51
CA PRO A 232 -31.80 -0.70 -8.02
C PRO A 232 -30.87 -1.15 -9.14
N ILE A 233 -30.35 -2.38 -9.06
CA ILE A 233 -29.48 -2.95 -10.09
C ILE A 233 -30.26 -3.19 -11.38
N LEU A 234 -31.43 -3.84 -11.30
CA LEU A 234 -32.24 -4.11 -12.48
C LEU A 234 -32.73 -2.82 -13.15
N ALA A 235 -33.13 -1.81 -12.38
CA ALA A 235 -33.49 -0.49 -12.90
C ALA A 235 -32.31 0.11 -13.69
N TYR A 236 -31.11 0.13 -13.11
CA TYR A 236 -29.91 0.65 -13.77
C TYR A 236 -29.55 -0.12 -15.06
N LEU A 237 -29.70 -1.45 -15.06
CA LEU A 237 -29.43 -2.28 -16.24
C LEU A 237 -30.50 -2.11 -17.34
N ASN A 238 -31.70 -1.65 -17.01
CA ASN A 238 -32.79 -1.41 -17.95
C ASN A 238 -32.75 0.00 -18.54
N ASP A 239 -32.35 0.99 -17.76
CA ASP A 239 -32.28 2.40 -18.19
C ASP A 239 -30.98 2.75 -18.92
N ARG A 240 -30.06 1.79 -19.10
CA ARG A 240 -28.85 2.01 -19.89
C ARG A 240 -29.23 2.35 -21.35
N PRO A 241 -28.84 3.53 -21.86
CA PRO A 241 -28.64 3.67 -23.29
C PRO A 241 -27.50 2.73 -23.69
N GLU A 242 -27.63 2.03 -24.81
CA GLU A 242 -26.52 1.29 -25.42
C GLU A 242 -25.38 2.28 -25.72
N GLU A 243 -24.41 2.42 -24.81
CA GLU A 243 -23.17 3.10 -25.13
C GLU A 243 -22.38 2.20 -26.08
N PRO A 244 -22.01 2.70 -27.27
CA PRO A 244 -21.39 1.88 -28.29
C PRO A 244 -20.05 1.35 -27.79
N GLU A 245 -19.88 0.04 -27.95
CA GLU A 245 -18.63 -0.71 -27.85
C GLU A 245 -17.48 0.14 -28.40
N ALA A 246 -16.65 0.69 -27.51
CA ALA A 246 -15.47 1.44 -27.92
C ALA A 246 -14.50 0.45 -28.56
N ALA A 247 -14.58 0.35 -29.88
CA ALA A 247 -13.70 -0.44 -30.72
C ALA A 247 -12.24 -0.17 -30.34
N ILE A 248 -11.57 -1.22 -29.83
CA ILE A 248 -10.13 -1.25 -29.64
C ILE A 248 -9.49 -1.11 -31.03
N LYS A 249 -9.06 0.10 -31.38
CA LYS A 249 -8.15 0.33 -32.50
C LYS A 249 -6.71 0.27 -31.96
N PRO A 250 -5.83 -0.55 -32.54
CA PRO A 250 -4.42 -0.55 -32.17
C PRO A 250 -3.78 0.80 -32.56
N GLU A 251 -3.23 1.51 -31.58
CA GLU A 251 -2.43 2.71 -31.81
C GLU A 251 -1.13 2.36 -32.54
N ALA A 252 -0.99 2.88 -33.76
CA ALA A 252 0.26 2.95 -34.49
C ALA A 252 1.10 4.15 -33.99
N PRO A 253 2.45 4.10 -34.10
CA PRO A 253 3.34 4.90 -33.26
C PRO A 253 3.42 6.39 -33.65
N ALA A 254 3.51 7.21 -32.60
CA ALA A 254 3.63 8.67 -32.64
C ALA A 254 4.83 9.17 -33.48
N LYS A 255 4.54 10.10 -34.38
CA LYS A 255 5.56 10.96 -35.03
C LYS A 255 5.85 12.17 -34.15
N LYS A 256 7.14 12.51 -34.10
CA LYS A 256 7.77 13.66 -33.45
C LYS A 256 7.17 14.99 -33.89
N GLU A 257 6.97 15.92 -32.96
CA GLU A 257 6.98 17.35 -33.25
C GLU A 257 7.89 18.13 -32.30
N GLU A 258 8.67 19.02 -32.91
CA GLU A 258 9.66 19.91 -32.33
C GLU A 258 9.11 21.35 -32.35
N LYS A 259 9.22 22.04 -31.20
CA LYS A 259 9.32 23.50 -30.94
C LYS A 259 8.37 24.49 -31.65
N ARG A 260 7.80 25.38 -30.81
CA ARG A 260 8.15 26.81 -30.62
C ARG A 260 6.90 27.70 -30.58
N GLY A 261 6.74 28.51 -29.52
CA GLY A 261 5.78 29.63 -29.52
C GLY A 261 5.46 30.19 -28.14
N VAL A 262 5.98 31.37 -27.86
CA VAL A 262 5.91 32.15 -26.60
C VAL A 262 4.68 33.08 -26.57
N ARG A 263 4.30 33.53 -25.34
CA ARG A 263 3.41 34.66 -24.91
C ARG A 263 1.92 34.26 -24.71
N LYS A 264 1.21 34.68 -23.65
CA LYS A 264 1.28 35.92 -22.84
C LYS A 264 0.46 35.78 -21.53
N ASN A 265 0.95 36.40 -20.45
CA ASN A 265 0.30 36.79 -19.18
C ASN A 265 -1.23 37.02 -19.20
N ARG A 266 -1.92 36.60 -18.12
CA ARG A 266 -2.63 37.51 -17.18
C ARG A 266 -3.07 36.78 -15.88
N ASN A 267 -2.74 37.38 -14.73
CA ASN A 267 -3.33 37.12 -13.41
C ASN A 267 -4.85 37.43 -13.47
N ASP A 268 -5.75 36.80 -12.70
CA ASP A 268 -6.04 37.05 -11.27
C ASP A 268 -7.24 36.16 -10.81
N PRO A 269 -7.62 36.15 -9.52
CA PRO A 269 -7.93 34.93 -8.76
C PRO A 269 -9.41 34.75 -8.38
N PHE A 270 -9.70 33.59 -7.76
CA PHE A 270 -10.76 33.32 -6.78
C PHE A 270 -12.12 34.06 -6.95
N ASN A 271 -13.15 33.30 -7.32
CA ASN A 271 -14.54 33.66 -7.04
C ASN A 271 -15.18 32.58 -6.15
N LEU A 272 -15.38 32.94 -4.88
CA LEU A 272 -16.28 32.30 -3.92
C LEU A 272 -17.66 32.95 -4.08
N GLY A 273 -18.64 32.19 -4.53
CA GLY A 273 -20.05 32.58 -4.54
C GLY A 273 -20.89 31.40 -4.11
N GLY A 274 -21.52 31.51 -2.94
CA GLY A 274 -22.18 30.41 -2.24
C GLY A 274 -23.55 30.02 -2.79
N GLN A 275 -24.03 28.89 -2.27
CA GLN A 275 -25.47 28.60 -2.17
C GLN A 275 -25.70 27.75 -0.93
N GLU A 276 -26.40 28.35 0.03
CA GLU A 276 -26.94 27.70 1.21
C GLU A 276 -28.15 26.84 0.84
N GLY A 277 -28.28 25.68 1.51
CA GLY A 277 -29.56 25.05 1.80
C GLY A 277 -29.96 23.87 0.90
N LEU A 278 -29.86 22.66 1.45
CA LEU A 278 -30.92 21.62 1.43
C LEU A 278 -30.55 20.53 2.45
N PRO A 279 -31.41 20.19 3.42
CA PRO A 279 -31.12 19.13 4.37
C PRO A 279 -31.19 17.78 3.67
N PHE A 280 -30.14 16.97 3.84
CA PHE A 280 -30.11 15.56 3.49
C PHE A 280 -31.14 14.83 4.39
N GLU A 281 -32.35 14.60 3.88
CA GLU A 281 -33.25 13.61 4.47
C GLU A 281 -32.64 12.22 4.22
N LEU A 282 -32.25 11.55 5.31
CA LEU A 282 -32.04 10.10 5.32
C LEU A 282 -33.39 9.43 5.06
N VAL A 283 -33.71 9.19 3.79
CA VAL A 283 -34.76 8.26 3.40
C VAL A 283 -34.25 6.86 3.78
N MET A 284 -34.79 6.31 4.87
CA MET A 284 -34.63 4.87 5.12
C MET A 284 -35.36 4.10 4.02
N PRO A 285 -34.72 3.14 3.33
CA PRO A 285 -35.43 2.30 2.38
C PRO A 285 -36.43 1.38 3.10
N PRO A 286 -37.59 1.10 2.49
CA PRO A 286 -38.56 0.14 3.03
C PRO A 286 -38.00 -1.29 3.05
N SER A 287 -38.62 -2.14 3.87
CA SER A 287 -38.06 -3.41 4.34
C SER A 287 -38.13 -4.60 3.36
N ASP A 288 -38.15 -4.38 2.04
CA ASP A 288 -38.27 -5.48 1.06
C ASP A 288 -37.58 -5.22 -0.31
N ASP A 289 -36.45 -4.49 -0.31
CA ASP A 289 -35.76 -4.04 -1.53
C ASP A 289 -34.85 -5.11 -2.19
N GLY A 290 -35.09 -6.40 -1.89
CA GLY A 290 -34.31 -7.51 -2.47
C GLY A 290 -32.84 -7.52 -2.06
N ILE A 291 -32.58 -7.37 -0.75
CA ILE A 291 -31.25 -7.23 -0.15
C ILE A 291 -30.97 -8.45 0.76
N CYS A 292 -29.80 -9.08 0.60
CA CYS A 292 -29.32 -10.14 1.51
C CYS A 292 -28.09 -9.64 2.27
N LYS A 293 -27.97 -9.98 3.57
CA LYS A 293 -26.71 -9.76 4.29
C LYS A 293 -25.61 -10.65 3.73
N SER A 294 -24.41 -10.09 3.59
CA SER A 294 -23.24 -10.79 3.05
C SER A 294 -22.77 -12.01 3.86
N ASP A 295 -23.26 -12.18 5.08
CA ASP A 295 -22.85 -13.22 6.03
C ASP A 295 -24.00 -14.14 6.50
N GLN A 296 -25.18 -14.07 5.90
CA GLN A 296 -26.35 -14.86 6.31
C GLN A 296 -27.04 -15.51 5.12
N LYS A 297 -27.58 -16.71 5.35
CA LYS A 297 -28.50 -17.34 4.40
C LYS A 297 -29.76 -16.48 4.26
N CYS A 298 -30.14 -16.28 3.01
CA CYS A 298 -31.26 -15.45 2.62
C CYS A 298 -32.36 -16.38 2.10
N ASP A 299 -33.41 -16.58 2.88
CA ASP A 299 -34.55 -17.45 2.54
C ASP A 299 -35.55 -16.74 1.60
#